data_AF-A0A7C6YSJ0-F1
#
_entry.id   AF-A0A7C6YSJ0-F1
#
_cell.length_a   1.000
_cell.length_b   1.000
_cell.length_c   1.000
_cell.angle_alpha   90.00
_cell.angle_beta   90.00
_cell.angle_gamma   90.00
#
_symmetry.space_group_name_H-M   'P 1'
#
loop_
_entity.id
_entity.type
_entity.pdbx_description
1 polymer ?
#
loop_
_entity_poly.entity_id
_entity_poly.type
_entity_poly.pdbx_seq_one_letter_code
_entity_poly.pdbx_strand_id
1 'polypeptide(L)'
;CLSAGPKTMSVEEYETIRLLDLEGLTQEEAAERMNVARTTVQRMYADARQKMALALFEASMLRIEGGNHEFYREGEFGRGCGRCARQRLGQGHGRGMGQGRGRGRHR
;
A
#
# COMPACT_ATOMS: atom_id res chain seq x y z
N CYS A 1 -4.01 -35.74 -9.11
CA CYS A 1 -2.67 -35.24 -8.78
C CYS A 1 -2.65 -33.76 -9.15
N LEU A 2 -2.52 -32.86 -8.17
CA LEU A 2 -2.51 -31.41 -8.41
C LEU A 2 -1.20 -31.04 -9.11
N SER A 3 -1.18 -31.08 -10.44
CA SER A 3 -0.02 -30.72 -11.26
C SER A 3 -0.02 -29.24 -11.63
N ALA A 4 -0.53 -28.38 -10.74
CA ALA A 4 -0.37 -26.95 -10.92
C ALA A 4 1.04 -26.59 -10.44
N GLY A 5 1.92 -26.29 -11.40
CA GLY A 5 3.28 -25.85 -11.11
C GLY A 5 3.30 -24.53 -10.33
N PRO A 6 4.46 -24.17 -9.73
CA PRO A 6 4.58 -22.92 -9.00
C PRO A 6 4.25 -21.71 -9.89
N LYS A 7 3.60 -20.70 -9.31
CA LYS A 7 3.37 -19.41 -9.96
C LYS A 7 4.55 -18.50 -9.63
N THR A 8 5.30 -18.07 -10.64
CA THR A 8 6.42 -17.15 -10.45
C THR A 8 5.96 -15.70 -10.51
N MET A 9 6.30 -14.94 -9.50
CA MET A 9 6.09 -13.49 -9.40
C MET A 9 7.45 -12.80 -9.33
N SER A 10 7.60 -11.66 -10.00
CA SER A 10 8.83 -10.89 -9.94
C SER A 10 8.95 -10.10 -8.62
N VAL A 11 10.16 -9.69 -8.27
CA VAL A 11 10.37 -8.82 -7.08
C VAL A 11 9.65 -7.48 -7.27
N GLU A 12 9.60 -6.93 -8.48
CA GLU A 12 8.91 -5.68 -8.80
C GLU A 12 7.38 -5.81 -8.67
N GLU A 13 6.82 -6.92 -9.12
CA GLU A 13 5.39 -7.25 -8.95
C GLU A 13 5.03 -7.39 -7.48
N TYR A 14 5.86 -8.08 -6.71
CA TYR A 14 5.70 -8.22 -5.27
C TYR A 14 5.80 -6.87 -4.55
N GLU A 15 6.79 -6.05 -4.89
CA GLU A 15 6.98 -4.72 -4.32
C GLU A 15 5.79 -3.80 -4.63
N THR A 16 5.21 -3.93 -5.82
CA THR A 16 4.01 -3.19 -6.21
C THR A 16 2.83 -3.50 -5.29
N ILE A 17 2.61 -4.77 -4.94
CA ILE A 17 1.58 -5.16 -3.97
C ILE A 17 1.89 -4.58 -2.59
N ARG A 18 3.14 -4.67 -2.14
CA ARG A 18 3.57 -4.14 -0.83
C ARG A 18 3.28 -2.64 -0.71
N LEU A 19 3.63 -1.85 -1.73
CA LEU A 19 3.42 -0.40 -1.74
C LEU A 19 1.93 -0.01 -1.80
N LEU A 20 1.15 -0.66 -2.66
CA LEU A 20 -0.25 -0.30 -2.85
C LEU A 20 -1.16 -0.85 -1.76
N ASP A 21 -1.05 -2.14 -1.44
CA ASP A 21 -2.01 -2.83 -0.58
C ASP A 21 -1.59 -2.80 0.91
N LEU A 22 -0.29 -2.81 1.24
CA LEU A 22 0.19 -2.78 2.63
C LEU A 22 0.56 -1.37 3.10
N GLU A 23 1.22 -0.56 2.27
CA GLU A 23 1.56 0.82 2.62
C GLU A 23 0.45 1.83 2.28
N GLY A 24 -0.52 1.44 1.44
CA GLY A 24 -1.65 2.29 1.06
C GLY A 24 -1.28 3.44 0.12
N LEU A 25 -0.18 3.32 -0.62
CA LEU A 25 0.23 4.34 -1.60
C LEU A 25 -0.71 4.34 -2.81
N THR A 26 -0.84 5.50 -3.44
CA THR A 26 -1.44 5.62 -4.78
C THR A 26 -0.52 5.01 -5.85
N GLN A 27 -1.06 4.76 -7.06
CA GLN A 27 -0.24 4.26 -8.18
C GLN A 27 0.84 5.26 -8.59
N GLU A 28 0.54 6.55 -8.50
CA GLU A 28 1.47 7.64 -8.74
C GLU A 28 2.62 7.62 -7.71
N GLU A 29 2.31 7.56 -6.41
CA GLU A 29 3.32 7.51 -5.35
C GLU A 29 4.18 6.24 -5.43
N ALA A 30 3.58 5.09 -5.75
CA ALA A 30 4.32 3.85 -5.96
C ALA A 30 5.25 3.94 -7.19
N ALA A 31 4.80 4.59 -8.27
CA ALA A 31 5.60 4.77 -9.48
C ALA A 31 6.81 5.68 -9.23
N GLU A 32 6.62 6.76 -8.48
CA GLU A 32 7.70 7.63 -8.02
C GLU A 32 8.70 6.85 -7.16
N ARG A 33 8.21 6.04 -6.21
CA ARG A 33 9.06 5.25 -5.30
C ARG A 33 9.84 4.15 -6.01
N MET A 34 9.25 3.52 -7.01
CA MET A 34 9.88 2.48 -7.84
C MET A 34 10.69 3.04 -9.01
N ASN A 35 10.69 4.36 -9.21
CA ASN A 35 11.34 5.05 -10.32
C ASN A 35 10.96 4.46 -11.71
N VAL A 36 9.65 4.25 -11.92
CA VAL A 36 9.08 3.76 -13.18
C VAL A 36 7.89 4.60 -13.59
N ALA A 37 7.40 4.41 -14.82
CA ALA A 37 6.14 5.02 -15.23
C ALA A 37 4.95 4.46 -14.44
N ARG A 38 3.93 5.29 -14.18
CA ARG A 38 2.66 4.88 -13.57
C ARG A 38 1.98 3.71 -14.28
N THR A 39 2.04 3.68 -15.61
CA THR A 39 1.50 2.58 -16.42
C THR A 39 2.24 1.26 -16.18
N THR A 40 3.54 1.32 -15.86
CA THR A 40 4.32 0.15 -15.45
C THR A 40 3.81 -0.40 -14.12
N VAL A 41 3.58 0.47 -13.11
CA VAL A 41 2.97 0.07 -11.82
C VAL A 41 1.59 -0.55 -12.04
N GLN A 42 0.76 0.07 -12.87
CA GLN A 42 -0.57 -0.46 -13.17
C GLN A 42 -0.50 -1.89 -13.75
N ARG A 43 0.41 -2.13 -14.70
CA ARG A 43 0.62 -3.45 -15.30
C ARG A 43 1.13 -4.45 -14.28
N MET A 44 2.20 -4.11 -13.55
CA MET A 44 2.77 -4.98 -12.51
C MET A 44 1.72 -5.36 -11.46
N TYR A 45 0.91 -4.40 -11.02
CA TYR A 45 -0.15 -4.67 -10.05
C TYR A 45 -1.22 -5.63 -10.60
N ALA A 46 -1.64 -5.46 -11.85
CA ALA A 46 -2.61 -6.35 -12.48
C ALA A 46 -2.05 -7.79 -12.60
N ASP A 47 -0.82 -7.92 -13.09
CA ASP A 47 -0.14 -9.21 -13.27
C ASP A 47 0.08 -9.90 -11.92
N ALA A 48 0.50 -9.14 -10.91
CA ALA A 48 0.74 -9.65 -9.56
C ALA A 48 -0.55 -10.17 -8.92
N ARG A 49 -1.66 -9.42 -9.01
CA ARG A 49 -2.97 -9.88 -8.49
C ARG A 49 -3.48 -11.12 -9.21
N GLN A 50 -3.28 -11.22 -10.52
CA GLN A 50 -3.65 -12.43 -11.27
C GLN A 50 -2.85 -13.65 -10.78
N LYS A 51 -1.53 -13.51 -10.61
CA LYS A 51 -0.66 -14.57 -10.09
C LYS A 51 -1.04 -15.00 -8.68
N MET A 52 -1.35 -14.04 -7.79
CA MET A 52 -1.86 -14.33 -6.44
C MET A 52 -3.18 -15.09 -6.51
N ALA A 53 -4.14 -14.62 -7.30
CA ALA A 53 -5.45 -15.25 -7.42
C ALA A 53 -5.34 -16.69 -7.92
N LEU A 54 -4.53 -16.94 -8.94
CA LEU A 54 -4.27 -18.28 -9.47
C LEU A 54 -3.59 -19.17 -8.43
N ALA A 55 -2.58 -18.67 -7.72
CA ALA A 55 -1.89 -19.44 -6.69
C ALA A 55 -2.83 -19.85 -5.54
N LEU A 56 -3.69 -18.93 -5.09
CA LEU A 56 -4.68 -19.21 -4.05
C LEU A 56 -5.75 -20.19 -4.53
N PHE A 57 -6.25 -20.02 -5.75
CA PHE A 57 -7.31 -20.88 -6.31
C PHE A 57 -6.82 -22.29 -6.60
N GLU A 58 -5.63 -22.44 -7.18
CA GLU A 58 -5.05 -23.73 -7.54
C GLU A 58 -4.28 -24.39 -6.36
N ALA A 59 -4.27 -23.75 -5.18
CA ALA A 59 -3.42 -24.13 -4.05
C ALA A 59 -1.94 -24.36 -4.47
N SER A 60 -1.45 -23.51 -5.37
CA SER A 60 -0.10 -23.60 -5.93
C SER A 60 0.90 -22.78 -5.11
N MET A 61 2.15 -23.22 -5.11
CA MET A 61 3.25 -22.44 -4.53
C MET A 61 3.44 -21.14 -5.31
N LEU A 62 3.37 -19.99 -4.63
CA LEU A 62 3.76 -18.70 -5.18
C LEU A 62 5.26 -18.48 -4.91
N ARG A 63 6.05 -18.39 -5.97
CA ARG A 63 7.51 -18.24 -5.91
C ARG A 63 7.88 -16.83 -6.33
N ILE A 64 8.62 -16.10 -5.50
CA ILE A 64 9.10 -14.76 -5.82
C ILE A 64 10.55 -14.88 -6.32
N GLU A 65 10.81 -14.49 -7.56
CA GLU A 65 12.13 -14.61 -8.19
C GLU A 65 12.40 -13.48 -9.19
N GLY A 66 13.68 -13.26 -9.51
CA GLY A 66 14.09 -12.27 -10.50
C GLY A 66 14.26 -10.86 -9.93
N GLY A 67 14.67 -9.94 -10.80
CA GLY A 67 14.97 -8.56 -10.49
C GLY A 67 16.48 -8.26 -10.42
N ASN A 68 16.90 -7.15 -11.02
CA ASN A 68 18.21 -6.55 -10.78
C ASN A 68 18.03 -5.41 -9.76
N HIS A 69 17.42 -5.74 -8.62
CA HIS A 69 17.00 -4.77 -7.62
C HIS A 69 17.94 -4.80 -6.42
N GLU A 70 18.56 -3.65 -6.13
CA GLU A 70 19.11 -3.38 -4.81
C GLU A 70 17.93 -3.24 -3.85
N PHE A 71 17.75 -4.21 -2.96
CA PHE A 71 16.83 -4.06 -1.84
C PHE A 71 17.20 -2.78 -1.07
N TYR A 72 16.22 -1.88 -0.87
CA TYR A 72 16.40 -0.77 0.08
C TYR A 72 16.81 -1.37 1.42
N ARG A 73 17.94 -0.89 1.97
CA ARG A 73 18.55 -1.45 3.18
C ARG A 73 17.52 -1.48 4.32
N GLU A 74 17.53 -2.57 5.07
CA GLU A 74 16.80 -2.71 6.34
C GLU A 74 17.02 -1.45 7.20
N GLY A 75 15.94 -0.72 7.46
CA GLY A 75 15.98 0.57 8.17
C GLY A 75 15.14 1.68 7.53
N GLU A 76 14.68 1.52 6.28
CA GLU A 76 13.71 2.45 5.67
C GLU A 76 12.24 2.10 5.90
N PHE A 77 11.96 1.01 6.62
CA PHE A 77 10.62 0.64 7.13
C PHE A 77 9.97 1.69 8.07
N GLY A 78 10.71 2.75 8.42
CA GLY A 78 10.27 3.83 9.29
C GLY A 78 10.29 5.22 8.69
N ARG A 79 10.79 5.41 7.45
CA ARG A 79 10.65 6.70 6.75
C ARG A 79 9.37 6.67 5.94
N GLY A 80 8.27 6.42 6.65
CA GLY A 80 6.94 6.68 6.12
C GLY A 80 6.93 8.08 5.54
N CYS A 81 6.33 8.22 4.36
CA CYS A 81 6.03 9.48 3.71
C CYS A 81 5.77 10.56 4.78
N GLY A 82 6.42 11.74 4.68
CA GLY A 82 6.24 12.84 5.64
C GLY A 82 4.78 13.30 5.84
N ARG A 83 3.87 12.75 5.03
CA ARG A 83 2.41 12.86 5.11
C ARG A 83 1.78 11.88 6.12
N CYS A 84 2.32 10.68 6.32
CA CYS A 84 1.76 9.63 7.20
C CYS A 84 2.13 9.82 8.68
N ALA A 85 3.29 10.42 8.99
CA ALA A 85 3.66 10.76 10.37
C ALA A 85 2.66 11.74 11.03
N ARG A 86 2.00 12.59 10.23
CA ARG A 86 1.03 13.58 10.72
C ARG A 86 -0.31 12.98 11.15
N GLN A 87 -0.68 11.80 10.63
CA GLN A 87 -1.96 11.17 10.98
C GLN A 87 -1.93 10.44 12.32
N ARG A 88 -0.75 10.08 12.84
CA ARG A 88 -0.62 9.38 14.14
C ARG A 88 -0.54 10.32 15.35
N LEU A 89 -0.23 11.60 15.17
CA LEU A 89 -0.13 12.59 16.27
C LEU A 89 -1.45 13.33 16.55
N GLY A 90 -2.57 12.91 15.94
CA GLY A 90 -3.84 13.66 15.95
C GLY A 90 -4.95 13.13 16.88
N GLN A 91 -4.65 12.26 17.85
CA GLN A 91 -5.66 11.84 18.85
C GLN A 91 -5.17 12.11 20.27
N GLY A 92 -5.52 13.30 20.77
CA GLY A 92 -5.38 13.72 22.17
C GLY A 92 -6.55 14.61 22.57
N HIS A 93 -7.21 14.24 23.67
CA HIS A 93 -8.45 14.80 24.23
C HIS A 93 -8.47 16.32 24.51
N GLY A 94 -9.65 16.94 24.38
CA GLY A 94 -9.97 18.25 24.96
C GLY A 94 -11.44 18.34 25.41
N ARG A 95 -11.66 18.23 26.72
CA ARG A 95 -12.96 18.38 27.39
C ARG A 95 -13.42 19.85 27.39
N GLY A 96 -14.71 20.07 27.14
CA GLY A 96 -15.50 21.17 27.72
C GLY A 96 -15.36 22.55 27.08
N MET A 97 -16.51 23.10 26.65
CA MET A 97 -17.05 24.37 27.15
C MET A 97 -18.42 24.61 26.50
N GLY A 98 -19.47 24.33 27.25
CA GLY A 98 -20.78 24.90 26.97
C GLY A 98 -20.74 26.41 27.27
N GLN A 99 -21.19 27.22 26.32
CA GLN A 99 -21.67 28.57 26.62
C GLN A 99 -23.04 28.72 25.97
N GLY A 100 -24.06 28.46 26.76
CA GLY A 100 -25.39 28.98 26.49
C GLY A 100 -25.35 30.50 26.59
N ARG A 101 -25.85 31.17 25.54
CA ARG A 101 -26.35 32.55 25.64
C ARG A 101 -27.65 32.62 24.87
N GLY A 102 -28.75 32.54 25.61
CA GLY A 102 -30.05 32.98 25.13
C GLY A 102 -30.11 34.51 25.06
N ARG A 103 -30.89 35.01 24.08
CA ARG A 103 -31.66 36.27 23.99
C ARG A 103 -32.36 36.16 22.61
N GLY A 104 -33.66 35.85 22.52
CA GLY A 104 -34.76 36.82 22.41
C GLY A 104 -34.62 37.73 21.17
N ARG A 105 -35.62 38.11 20.36
CA ARG A 105 -37.08 37.93 20.26
C ARG A 105 -37.48 38.83 19.05
N HIS A 106 -38.59 38.53 18.36
CA HIS A 106 -39.26 39.39 17.35
C HIS A 106 -38.53 39.53 16.00
N ARG A 107 -39.16 39.42 14.82
CA ARG A 107 -40.56 39.56 14.40
C ARG A 107 -40.79 38.73 13.14
#